data_AF-A0A453D0F2-F1
#
_entry.id   AF-A0A453D0F2-F1
#
_cell.length_a   1.000
_cell.length_b   1.000
_cell.length_c   1.000
_cell.angle_alpha   90.00
_cell.angle_beta   90.00
_cell.angle_gamma   90.00
#
_symmetry.space_group_name_H-M   'P 1'
#
loop_
_entity.id
_entity.type
_entity.pdbx_description
1 polymer ?
#
loop_
_entity_poly.entity_id
_entity_poly.type
_entity_poly.pdbx_seq_one_letter_code
_entity_poly.pdbx_strand_id
1 'polypeptide(L)'
;SFLSGKTSHKDVKHTGNGLLKLYYGYRPFMAFCCVASEVLYIILFLYADAKSTSLLNTCRGILKESPLVVFMFISTLIGWALKQVINVIQMKTAADACVAYDSKRGK
;
A
#
# COMPACT_ATOMS: atom_id res chain seq x y z
N SER A 1 18.31 -15.85 16.00
CA SER A 1 17.20 -15.73 15.03
C SER A 1 16.53 -14.38 15.15
N PHE A 2 16.91 -13.41 14.32
CA PHE A 2 16.49 -12.00 14.41
C PHE A 2 15.00 -11.76 14.08
N LEU A 3 14.38 -12.74 13.40
CA LEU A 3 12.98 -12.72 12.97
C LEU A 3 12.03 -13.43 13.93
N SER A 4 12.54 -14.12 14.95
CA SER A 4 11.74 -14.97 15.82
C SER A 4 11.60 -14.31 17.18
N GLY A 5 10.48 -13.63 17.41
CA GLY A 5 10.05 -13.32 18.78
C GLY A 5 9.98 -11.85 19.19
N LYS A 6 9.61 -10.91 18.30
CA LYS A 6 8.89 -9.72 18.78
C LYS A 6 7.40 -10.05 18.89
N THR A 7 7.08 -10.76 19.97
CA THR A 7 5.73 -10.88 20.52
C THR A 7 5.11 -9.48 20.58
N SER A 8 3.95 -9.33 19.93
CA SER A 8 3.15 -8.11 19.79
C SER A 8 3.56 -7.15 18.66
N HIS A 9 3.11 -7.47 17.44
CA HIS A 9 3.03 -6.60 16.25
C HIS A 9 2.17 -5.32 16.45
N LYS A 10 1.93 -4.89 17.70
CA LYS A 10 0.98 -3.83 18.10
C LYS A 10 1.65 -2.57 18.66
N ASP A 11 2.93 -2.62 19.00
CA ASP A 11 3.67 -1.49 19.56
C ASP A 11 4.85 -1.08 18.67
N VAL A 12 4.53 -0.63 17.45
CA VAL A 12 5.46 0.23 16.73
C VAL A 12 5.43 1.57 17.45
N LYS A 13 6.49 1.83 18.23
CA LYS A 13 6.75 3.11 18.91
C LYS A 13 6.48 4.28 17.96
N HIS A 14 5.37 4.96 18.19
CA HIS A 14 5.10 6.39 18.00
C HIS A 14 5.91 7.11 16.91
N THR A 15 5.86 6.63 15.67
CA THR A 15 6.26 7.44 14.51
C THR A 15 4.99 8.04 13.90
N GLY A 16 4.50 9.11 14.54
CA GLY A 16 3.86 10.29 13.96
C GLY A 16 2.65 10.22 13.02
N ASN A 17 2.26 9.07 12.46
CA ASN A 17 1.33 9.07 11.33
C ASN A 17 0.04 8.35 11.73
N GLY A 18 -1.01 9.12 12.03
CA GLY A 18 -2.35 8.60 12.34
C GLY A 18 -2.90 7.63 11.28
N LEU A 19 -2.41 7.74 10.04
CA LEU A 19 -2.70 6.82 8.94
C LEU A 19 -2.18 5.39 9.19
N LEU A 20 -0.99 5.24 9.77
CA LEU A 20 -0.41 3.94 10.12
C LEU A 20 -1.19 3.31 11.29
N LYS A 21 -1.60 4.14 12.25
CA LYS A 21 -2.42 3.71 13.39
C LYS A 21 -3.81 3.26 12.96
N LEU A 22 -4.42 3.94 11.99
CA LEU A 22 -5.70 3.52 11.40
C LEU A 22 -5.54 2.22 10.60
N TYR A 23 -4.46 2.11 9.82
CA TYR A 23 -4.19 0.92 9.01
C TYR A 23 -3.98 -0.35 9.84
N TYR A 24 -3.15 -0.30 10.87
CA TYR A 24 -2.92 -1.44 11.76
C TYR A 24 -3.97 -1.57 12.87
N GLY A 25 -4.69 -0.50 13.20
CA GLY A 25 -5.75 -0.50 14.20
C GLY A 25 -7.04 -1.13 13.71
N TYR A 26 -7.32 -1.05 12.41
CA TYR A 26 -8.57 -1.56 11.82
C TYR A 26 -8.30 -2.60 10.74
N ARG A 27 -8.37 -3.88 11.12
CA ARG A 27 -8.17 -5.05 10.22
C ARG A 27 -8.98 -4.99 8.91
N PRO A 28 -10.26 -4.53 8.89
CA PRO A 28 -11.02 -4.46 7.64
C PRO A 28 -10.45 -3.44 6.65
N PHE A 29 -9.84 -2.35 7.12
CA PHE A 29 -9.22 -1.35 6.24
C PHE A 29 -7.92 -1.87 5.62
N MET A 30 -7.16 -2.68 6.37
CA MET A 30 -6.02 -3.42 5.81
C MET A 30 -6.46 -4.34 4.68
N ALA A 31 -7.53 -5.13 4.90
CA ALA A 31 -8.09 -6.02 3.89
C ALA A 31 -8.60 -5.24 2.65
N PHE A 32 -9.31 -4.14 2.87
CA PHE A 32 -9.77 -3.25 1.80
C PHE A 32 -8.62 -2.76 0.94
N CYS A 33 -7.52 -2.27 1.52
CA CYS A 33 -6.37 -1.81 0.75
C CYS A 33 -5.71 -2.93 -0.08
N CYS A 34 -5.66 -4.16 0.45
CA CYS A 34 -5.17 -5.33 -0.31
C CYS A 34 -6.06 -5.64 -1.50
N VAL A 35 -7.36 -5.81 -1.26
CA VAL A 35 -8.33 -6.15 -2.31
C VAL A 35 -8.39 -5.03 -3.35
N ALA A 36 -8.39 -3.77 -2.92
CA ALA A 36 -8.34 -2.61 -3.81
C ALA A 36 -7.14 -2.65 -4.77
N SER A 37 -5.96 -3.06 -4.29
CA SER A 37 -4.77 -3.18 -5.15
C SER A 37 -4.87 -4.30 -6.18
N GLU A 38 -5.49 -5.43 -5.85
CA GLU A 38 -5.72 -6.53 -6.80
C GLU A 38 -6.80 -6.18 -7.82
N VAL A 39 -7.91 -5.59 -7.36
CA VAL A 39 -9.01 -5.15 -8.22
C VAL A 39 -8.56 -4.05 -9.18
N LEU A 40 -7.73 -3.10 -8.73
CA LEU A 40 -7.13 -2.08 -9.59
C LEU A 40 -6.34 -2.72 -10.74
N TYR A 41 -5.54 -3.75 -10.44
CA TYR A 41 -4.77 -4.46 -11.45
C TYR A 41 -5.66 -5.16 -12.47
N ILE A 42 -6.75 -5.80 -12.04
CA ILE A 42 -7.74 -6.44 -12.93
C ILE A 42 -8.44 -5.40 -13.82
N ILE A 43 -8.87 -4.27 -13.27
CA ILE A 43 -9.50 -3.19 -14.05
C ILE A 43 -8.53 -2.69 -15.11
N LEU A 44 -7.28 -2.41 -14.72
CA LEU A 44 -6.27 -1.93 -15.65
C LEU A 44 -5.95 -2.96 -16.73
N PHE A 45 -5.92 -4.24 -16.37
CA PHE A 45 -5.72 -5.36 -17.31
C PHE A 45 -6.88 -5.50 -18.30
N LEU A 46 -8.13 -5.38 -17.85
CA LEU A 46 -9.30 -5.46 -18.73
C LEU A 46 -9.36 -4.31 -19.75
N TYR A 47 -8.88 -3.12 -19.37
CA TYR A 47 -8.84 -1.95 -20.24
C TYR A 47 -7.49 -1.77 -20.97
N ALA A 48 -6.51 -2.62 -20.68
CA ALA A 48 -5.25 -2.61 -21.39
C ALA A 48 -5.45 -3.24 -22.77
N ASP A 49 -5.67 -2.40 -23.78
CA ASP A 49 -5.64 -2.82 -25.18
C ASP A 49 -4.20 -3.17 -25.62
N ALA A 50 -4.05 -4.06 -26.60
CA ALA A 50 -2.76 -4.55 -27.10
C ALA A 50 -1.85 -3.42 -27.65
N LYS A 51 -2.41 -2.25 -27.95
CA LYS A 51 -1.71 -1.07 -28.46
C LYS A 51 -1.57 0.06 -27.44
N SER A 52 -1.91 -0.18 -26.17
CA SER A 52 -1.83 0.80 -25.08
C SER A 52 -0.38 1.12 -24.72
N THR A 53 0.28 1.98 -25.49
CA THR A 53 1.65 2.42 -25.24
C THR A 53 1.81 3.25 -23.96
N SER A 54 0.72 3.63 -23.27
CA SER A 54 0.78 4.42 -22.05
C SER A 54 -0.39 4.16 -21.09
N LEU A 55 -0.08 3.95 -19.82
CA LEU A 55 -1.05 3.85 -18.70
C LEU A 55 -1.99 5.06 -18.63
N LEU A 56 -1.49 6.24 -19.00
CA LEU A 56 -2.29 7.47 -18.99
C LEU A 56 -3.45 7.39 -20.00
N ASN A 57 -3.25 6.72 -21.13
CA ASN A 57 -4.30 6.54 -22.13
C ASN A 57 -5.36 5.56 -21.64
N THR A 58 -4.95 4.46 -20.99
CA THR A 58 -5.86 3.51 -20.35
C THR A 58 -6.67 4.18 -19.23
N CYS A 59 -6.03 4.96 -18.35
CA CYS A 59 -6.71 5.73 -17.31
C CYS A 59 -7.70 6.76 -17.89
N ARG A 60 -7.33 7.45 -18.98
CA ARG A 60 -8.24 8.37 -19.69
C ARG A 60 -9.43 7.65 -20.31
N GLY A 61 -9.25 6.42 -20.79
CA GLY A 61 -10.32 5.56 -21.26
C GLY A 61 -11.30 5.23 -20.13
N ILE A 62 -10.78 4.75 -19.01
CA ILE A 62 -11.57 4.42 -17.81
C ILE A 62 -12.33 5.65 -17.28
N LEU A 63 -11.73 6.85 -17.32
CA LEU A 63 -12.39 8.09 -16.88
C LEU A 63 -13.56 8.56 -17.77
N LYS A 64 -13.66 8.05 -19.00
CA LYS A 64 -14.77 8.35 -19.93
C LYS A 64 -15.92 7.36 -19.81
N GLU A 65 -15.74 6.27 -19.07
CA GLU A 65 -16.77 5.27 -18.82
C GLU A 65 -17.86 5.80 -17.89
N SER A 66 -18.87 4.95 -17.65
CA SER A 66 -19.96 5.27 -16.72
C SER A 66 -19.43 5.76 -15.35
N PRO A 67 -20.14 6.70 -14.69
CA PRO A 67 -19.69 7.29 -13.43
C PRO A 67 -19.49 6.26 -12.30
N LEU A 68 -20.17 5.11 -12.37
CA LEU A 68 -19.98 4.00 -11.42
C LEU A 68 -18.61 3.34 -11.57
N VAL A 69 -18.17 3.11 -12.80
CA VAL A 69 -16.83 2.54 -13.09
C VAL A 69 -15.75 3.51 -12.64
N VAL A 70 -15.94 4.81 -12.91
CA VAL A 70 -15.01 5.86 -12.46
C VAL A 70 -14.92 5.90 -10.93
N PHE A 71 -16.05 5.85 -10.22
CA PHE A 71 -16.07 5.83 -8.76
C PHE A 71 -15.36 4.61 -8.18
N MET A 72 -15.62 3.43 -8.73
CA MET A 72 -14.93 2.19 -8.36
C MET A 72 -13.42 2.30 -8.60
N PHE A 73 -13.01 2.81 -9.77
CA PHE A 73 -11.60 3.01 -10.11
C PHE A 73 -10.89 3.98 -9.17
N ILE A 74 -11.52 5.11 -8.81
CA ILE A 74 -10.97 6.05 -7.84
C ILE A 74 -10.83 5.40 -6.46
N SER A 75 -11.83 4.65 -5.99
CA SER A 75 -11.77 3.99 -4.69
C SER A 75 -10.63 2.96 -4.60
N THR A 76 -10.40 2.23 -5.70
CA THR A 76 -9.33 1.22 -5.78
C THR A 76 -7.95 1.86 -5.90
N LEU A 77 -7.83 2.97 -6.63
CA LEU A 77 -6.61 3.80 -6.66
C LEU A 77 -6.23 4.33 -5.28
N ILE A 78 -7.20 4.80 -4.49
CA ILE A 78 -6.95 5.26 -3.11
C ILE A 78 -6.40 4.10 -2.26
N GLY A 79 -7.03 2.93 -2.33
CA GLY A 79 -6.57 1.74 -1.60
C GLY A 79 -5.15 1.30 -2.00
N TRP A 80 -4.83 1.34 -3.30
CA TRP A 80 -3.48 1.08 -3.81
C TRP A 80 -2.46 2.12 -3.32
N ALA A 81 -2.79 3.41 -3.39
CA ALA A 81 -1.88 4.49 -2.96
C ALA A 81 -1.55 4.40 -1.46
N LEU A 82 -2.56 4.10 -0.63
CA LEU A 82 -2.36 3.85 0.79
C LEU A 82 -1.41 2.68 1.03
N LYS A 83 -1.58 1.58 0.28
CA LYS A 83 -0.68 0.43 0.35
C LYS A 83 0.76 0.80 -0.01
N GLN A 84 0.99 1.63 -1.03
CA GLN A 84 2.32 2.12 -1.38
C GLN A 84 2.96 2.92 -0.25
N VAL A 85 2.21 3.86 0.35
CA VAL A 85 2.70 4.67 1.48
C VAL A 85 3.10 3.77 2.66
N ILE A 86 2.31 2.75 2.96
CA ILE A 86 2.59 1.82 4.06
C ILE A 86 3.83 0.99 3.79
N ASN A 87 4.01 0.48 2.56
CA ASN A 87 5.21 -0.25 2.18
C ASN A 87 6.48 0.60 2.35
N VAL A 88 6.43 1.90 1.99
CA VAL A 88 7.54 2.83 2.19
C VAL A 88 7.84 3.03 3.69
N ILE A 89 6.80 3.21 4.52
CA ILE A 89 6.97 3.35 5.97
C ILE A 89 7.57 2.09 6.59
N GLN A 90 7.12 0.90 6.17
CA GLN A 90 7.65 -0.38 6.63
C GLN A 90 9.14 -0.52 6.26
N MET A 91 9.52 -0.18 5.03
CA MET A 91 10.92 -0.24 4.59
C MET A 91 11.80 0.72 5.39
N LYS A 92 11.34 1.97 5.61
CA LYS A 92 12.06 2.94 6.44
C LYS A 92 12.24 2.43 7.87
N THR A 93 11.18 1.92 8.48
CA THR A 93 11.22 1.38 9.85
C THR A 93 12.17 0.19 9.97
N ALA A 94 12.21 -0.67 8.95
CA ALA A 94 13.14 -1.79 8.89
C ALA A 94 14.60 -1.32 8.76
N ALA A 95 14.86 -0.30 7.94
CA ALA A 95 16.19 0.31 7.79
C ALA A 95 16.66 0.93 9.11
N ASP A 96 15.81 1.71 9.79
CA ASP A 96 16.12 2.31 11.09
C ASP A 96 16.44 1.23 12.15
N ALA A 97 15.70 0.12 12.15
CA ALA A 97 15.95 -1.02 13.04
C ALA A 97 17.29 -1.71 12.74
N CYS A 98 17.69 -1.81 11.47
CA CYS A 98 18.98 -2.37 11.06
C CYS A 98 20.14 -1.49 11.51
N VAL A 99 20.05 -0.17 11.31
CA VAL A 99 21.07 0.80 11.76
C VAL A 99 21.24 0.76 13.29
N ALA A 100 20.13 0.71 14.03
CA ALA A 100 20.17 0.62 15.48
C ALA A 100 20.78 -0.70 15.99
N TYR A 101 20.64 -1.79 15.23
CA TYR A 101 21.27 -3.07 15.56
C TYR A 101 22.78 -3.05 15.26
N ASP A 102 23.16 -2.54 14.09
CA ASP A 102 24.56 -2.46 13.67
C ASP A 102 25.39 -1.56 14.60
N SER A 103 24.83 -0.40 14.97
CA SER A 103 25.45 0.53 15.92
C SER A 103 25.64 -0.07 17.33
N LYS A 104 24.83 -1.07 17.71
CA LYS A 104 24.99 -1.81 18.99
C LYS A 104 25.99 -2.96 18.93
N ARG A 105 26.37 -3.41 17.72
CA ARG A 105 27.33 -4.49 17.49
C ARG A 105 28.76 -4.00 17.24
N GLY A 106 28.90 -2.73 16.82
CA GLY A 106 30.19 -2.05 16.65
C GLY A 106 30.78 -1.43 17.92
N LYS A 107 30.15 -1.64 19.08
CA LYS A 107 30.72 -1.41 20.42
C LYS A 107 30.92 -2.74 21.11
#